data_AF-A0A938Z5C6-F1
#
_entry.id   AF-A0A938Z5C6-F1
#
_cell.length_a   1.000
_cell.length_b   1.000
_cell.length_c   1.000
_cell.angle_alpha   90.00
_cell.angle_beta   90.00
_cell.angle_gamma   90.00
#
_symmetry.space_group_name_H-M   'P 1'
#
loop_
_entity.id
_entity.type
_entity.pdbx_description
1 polymer ?
#
loop_
_entity_poly.entity_id
_entity_poly.type
_entity_poly.pdbx_seq_one_letter_code
_entity_poly.pdbx_strand_id
1 'polypeptide(L)'
;MSEISKKTTAAFAQAYQDNNKQTALQRSVVKNGITASAENVSAKVNNVPVFSVDVTTGKVSNQKQSGRCWMFAALNTFRHKMLNDFNLKEFELSQNHTFFWDKYEKANYFYENILATANEPLTSRKVAFLLQTPQQDGGQWDMIVSIFQKYGVVPKTVMPESSNSSNSRDLNNYLNKKLRKDAVALRQLVAEGKTAEDIQTAKEAMLEDIYRFLATSLGTPPETFDFEYRDEDKNYHIDRNLTPQSFYEKYVGVDLDDYVSIINAPTADKPYNQSYTVEMLGNVVGGKEVKYLNVDMPTFKKLAIAQLEQGESV
;
A
#
# COMPACT_ATOMS: atom_id res chain seq x y z
N MET A 1 -4.63 35.04 -30.25
CA MET A 1 -4.57 35.73 -28.94
C MET A 1 -4.48 34.68 -27.84
N SER A 2 -3.29 34.14 -27.58
CA SER A 2 -3.03 33.16 -26.51
C SER A 2 -2.51 33.80 -25.22
N GLU A 3 -2.05 35.05 -25.29
CA GLU A 3 -1.50 35.77 -24.15
C GLU A 3 -2.59 36.38 -23.28
N ILE A 4 -2.38 36.34 -21.96
CA ILE A 4 -3.24 37.02 -20.98
C ILE A 4 -2.99 38.53 -21.10
N SER A 5 -3.99 39.27 -21.56
CA SER A 5 -3.88 40.72 -21.72
C SER A 5 -4.06 41.45 -20.38
N LYS A 6 -3.27 42.53 -20.16
CA LYS A 6 -3.42 43.40 -18.99
C LYS A 6 -4.83 43.99 -18.87
N LYS A 7 -5.45 44.32 -20.01
CA LYS A 7 -6.82 44.84 -20.07
C LYS A 7 -7.82 43.81 -19.53
N THR A 8 -7.67 42.54 -19.93
CA THR A 8 -8.51 41.43 -19.47
C THR A 8 -8.34 41.20 -17.96
N THR A 9 -7.10 41.15 -17.46
CA THR A 9 -6.85 40.98 -16.02
C THR A 9 -7.39 42.14 -15.18
N ALA A 10 -7.27 43.38 -15.66
CA ALA A 10 -7.84 44.54 -14.99
C ALA A 10 -9.37 44.45 -14.89
N ALA A 11 -10.04 43.99 -15.96
CA ALA A 11 -11.48 43.76 -15.95
C ALA A 11 -11.87 42.66 -14.94
N PHE A 12 -11.11 41.57 -14.83
CA PHE A 12 -11.33 40.53 -13.83
C PHE A 12 -11.15 41.04 -12.40
N ALA A 13 -10.10 41.83 -12.15
CA ALA A 13 -9.85 42.43 -10.84
C ALA A 13 -11.00 43.38 -10.43
N GLN A 14 -11.48 44.21 -11.36
CA GLN A 14 -12.61 45.09 -11.11
C GLN A 14 -13.88 44.29 -10.80
N ALA A 15 -14.21 43.29 -11.62
CA ALA A 15 -15.37 42.43 -11.38
C ALA A 15 -15.33 41.70 -10.04
N TYR A 16 -14.12 41.35 -9.55
CA TYR A 16 -13.94 40.76 -8.23
C TYR A 16 -14.16 41.77 -7.10
N GLN A 17 -13.61 42.99 -7.23
CA GLN A 17 -13.79 44.05 -6.22
C GLN A 17 -15.25 44.51 -6.12
N ASP A 18 -15.97 44.56 -7.24
CA ASP A 18 -17.38 44.92 -7.29
C ASP A 18 -18.30 43.88 -6.62
N ASN A 19 -17.79 42.67 -6.36
CA ASN A 19 -18.53 41.60 -5.72
C ASN A 19 -18.26 41.54 -4.21
N ASN A 20 -19.10 42.23 -3.43
CA ASN A 20 -19.02 42.26 -1.97
C ASN A 20 -19.06 40.87 -1.29
N LYS A 21 -19.68 39.87 -1.93
CA LYS A 21 -19.66 38.49 -1.41
C LYS A 21 -18.28 37.88 -1.55
N GLN A 22 -17.60 38.11 -2.67
CA GLN A 22 -16.24 37.63 -2.90
C GLN A 22 -15.24 38.31 -1.97
N THR A 23 -15.35 39.62 -1.75
CA THR A 23 -14.46 40.32 -0.81
C THR A 23 -14.66 39.89 0.64
N ALA A 24 -15.91 39.59 1.05
CA ALA A 24 -16.19 38.97 2.35
C ALA A 24 -15.60 37.55 2.47
N LEU A 25 -15.79 36.70 1.44
CA LEU A 25 -15.23 35.36 1.39
C LEU A 25 -13.69 35.38 1.41
N GLN A 26 -13.06 36.32 0.69
CA GLN A 26 -11.61 36.50 0.68
C GLN A 26 -11.05 36.65 2.10
N ARG A 27 -11.68 37.51 2.93
CA ARG A 27 -11.23 37.74 4.31
C ARG A 27 -11.25 36.45 5.13
N SER A 28 -12.29 35.63 4.98
CA SER A 28 -12.39 34.33 5.66
C SER A 28 -11.35 33.34 5.15
N VAL A 29 -11.28 33.13 3.83
CA VAL A 29 -10.40 32.14 3.21
C VAL A 29 -8.92 32.47 3.40
N VAL A 30 -8.53 33.75 3.29
CA VAL A 30 -7.15 34.19 3.54
C VAL A 30 -6.74 33.96 5.00
N LYS A 31 -7.66 34.19 5.94
CA LYS A 31 -7.38 34.02 7.37
C LYS A 31 -7.38 32.55 7.81
N ASN A 32 -8.35 31.77 7.33
CA ASN A 32 -8.68 30.45 7.88
C ASN A 32 -8.30 29.28 6.95
N GLY A 33 -7.93 29.57 5.70
CA GLY A 33 -7.76 28.56 4.65
C GLY A 33 -9.08 28.12 4.01
N ILE A 34 -8.97 27.38 2.90
CA ILE A 34 -10.12 26.95 2.09
C ILE A 34 -11.02 25.98 2.87
N THR A 35 -10.45 24.91 3.42
CA THR A 35 -11.23 23.83 4.05
C THR A 35 -12.01 24.31 5.27
N ALA A 36 -11.37 25.04 6.19
CA ALA A 36 -12.04 25.53 7.39
C ALA A 36 -13.13 26.57 7.04
N SER A 37 -12.93 27.36 5.97
CA SER A 37 -13.93 28.33 5.52
C SER A 37 -15.12 27.69 4.80
N ALA A 38 -14.95 26.48 4.27
CA ALA A 38 -15.97 25.75 3.51
C ALA A 38 -16.71 24.69 4.35
N GLU A 39 -16.41 24.59 5.64
CA GLU A 39 -17.02 23.60 6.52
C GLU A 39 -18.56 23.80 6.62
N ASN A 40 -19.31 22.71 6.40
CA ASN A 40 -20.77 22.72 6.38
C ASN A 40 -21.33 22.03 7.62
N VAL A 41 -21.95 22.79 8.51
CA VAL A 41 -22.57 22.27 9.73
C VAL A 41 -23.68 21.27 9.43
N SER A 42 -24.48 21.47 8.38
CA SER A 42 -25.53 20.52 7.98
C SER A 42 -24.96 19.17 7.59
N ALA A 43 -23.75 19.14 7.00
CA ALA A 43 -23.08 17.88 6.73
C ALA A 43 -22.68 17.16 8.03
N LYS A 44 -22.29 17.88 9.09
CA LYS A 44 -22.05 17.27 10.41
C LYS A 44 -23.32 16.68 11.01
N VAL A 45 -24.44 17.42 10.92
CA VAL A 45 -25.74 16.96 11.41
C VAL A 45 -26.21 15.70 10.68
N ASN A 46 -25.99 15.64 9.37
CA ASN A 46 -26.43 14.49 8.55
C ASN A 46 -25.51 13.27 8.61
N ASN A 47 -24.29 13.41 9.14
CA ASN A 47 -23.29 12.33 9.20
C ASN A 47 -23.00 11.91 10.65
N VAL A 48 -24.05 11.54 11.39
CA VAL A 48 -23.90 10.92 12.70
C VAL A 48 -23.34 9.50 12.49
N PRO A 49 -22.25 9.09 13.18
CA PRO A 49 -21.60 7.79 12.97
C PRO A 49 -22.36 6.66 13.68
N VAL A 50 -23.61 6.43 13.25
CA VAL A 50 -24.47 5.34 13.75
C VAL A 50 -24.96 4.56 12.54
N PHE A 51 -24.65 3.27 12.51
CA PHE A 51 -24.90 2.39 11.36
C PHE A 51 -25.77 1.20 11.80
N SER A 52 -26.69 0.77 10.93
CA SER A 52 -27.55 -0.39 11.21
C SER A 52 -26.82 -1.72 11.08
N VAL A 53 -25.75 -1.75 10.30
CA VAL A 53 -24.79 -2.86 10.20
C VAL A 53 -23.47 -2.30 10.71
N ASP A 54 -22.98 -2.83 11.83
CA ASP A 54 -21.75 -2.39 12.49
C ASP A 54 -20.92 -3.62 12.89
N VAL A 55 -19.76 -3.77 12.26
CA VAL A 55 -18.85 -4.91 12.47
C VAL A 55 -17.89 -4.54 13.60
N THR A 56 -17.72 -5.43 14.59
CA THR A 56 -16.82 -5.18 15.72
C THR A 56 -15.35 -5.22 15.27
N THR A 57 -14.68 -4.06 15.26
CA THR A 57 -13.29 -3.94 14.73
C THR A 57 -12.21 -3.63 15.78
N GLY A 58 -12.59 -3.33 17.03
CA GLY A 58 -11.65 -2.94 18.09
C GLY A 58 -10.92 -1.61 17.83
N LYS A 59 -9.77 -1.40 18.48
CA LYS A 59 -9.01 -0.13 18.42
C LYS A 59 -8.31 0.11 17.09
N VAL A 60 -8.26 1.35 16.62
CA VAL A 60 -7.58 1.72 15.37
C VAL A 60 -6.05 1.53 15.44
N SER A 61 -5.47 1.18 14.29
CA SER A 61 -4.03 1.19 14.02
C SER A 61 -3.56 2.53 13.43
N ASN A 62 -2.26 2.86 13.49
CA ASN A 62 -1.74 4.11 12.93
C ASN A 62 -0.45 3.92 12.11
N GLN A 63 -0.51 4.16 10.80
CA GLN A 63 0.62 4.03 9.87
C GLN A 63 1.65 5.16 9.95
N LYS A 64 1.32 6.26 10.65
CA LYS A 64 2.15 7.47 10.79
C LYS A 64 2.59 8.03 9.43
N GLN A 65 3.86 8.37 9.27
CA GLN A 65 4.42 9.07 8.10
C GLN A 65 4.93 8.08 7.05
N SER A 66 4.12 7.07 6.74
CA SER A 66 4.42 6.05 5.72
C SER A 66 3.21 5.83 4.79
N GLY A 67 3.45 5.34 3.58
CA GLY A 67 2.41 5.06 2.59
C GLY A 67 1.84 3.64 2.67
N ARG A 68 1.72 3.06 3.87
CA ARG A 68 1.40 1.64 4.09
C ARG A 68 -0.10 1.35 4.27
N CYS A 69 -0.99 2.26 3.85
CA CYS A 69 -2.44 2.14 4.09
C CYS A 69 -3.02 0.79 3.67
N TRP A 70 -2.61 0.28 2.51
CA TRP A 70 -3.02 -1.02 1.98
C TRP A 70 -2.61 -2.21 2.88
N MET A 71 -1.41 -2.18 3.47
CA MET A 71 -0.98 -3.21 4.43
C MET A 71 -1.79 -3.13 5.73
N PHE A 72 -1.99 -1.92 6.24
CA PHE A 72 -2.76 -1.71 7.47
C PHE A 72 -4.22 -2.15 7.29
N ALA A 73 -4.84 -1.81 6.15
CA ALA A 73 -6.19 -2.25 5.82
C ALA A 73 -6.30 -3.78 5.73
N ALA A 74 -5.42 -4.43 4.95
CA ALA A 74 -5.44 -5.89 4.79
C ALA A 74 -5.15 -6.64 6.10
N LEU A 75 -4.23 -6.15 6.94
CA LEU A 75 -3.96 -6.76 8.24
C LEU A 75 -5.09 -6.50 9.24
N ASN A 76 -5.84 -5.41 9.11
CA ASN A 76 -7.00 -5.13 9.93
C ASN A 76 -8.13 -6.13 9.67
N THR A 77 -8.40 -6.50 8.41
CA THR A 77 -9.45 -7.49 8.10
C THR A 77 -9.17 -8.84 8.80
N PHE A 78 -7.93 -9.33 8.76
CA PHE A 78 -7.55 -10.57 9.46
C PHE A 78 -7.59 -10.42 10.98
N ARG A 79 -7.08 -9.28 11.49
CA ARG A 79 -7.06 -9.00 12.93
C ARG A 79 -8.48 -8.99 13.52
N HIS A 80 -9.48 -8.45 12.81
CA HIS A 80 -10.87 -8.42 13.30
C HIS A 80 -11.43 -9.83 13.50
N LYS A 81 -11.17 -10.73 12.53
CA LYS A 81 -11.48 -12.16 12.68
C LYS A 81 -10.76 -12.78 13.88
N MET A 82 -9.46 -12.52 14.02
CA MET A 82 -8.66 -13.06 15.13
C MET A 82 -9.12 -12.57 16.51
N LEU A 83 -9.53 -11.30 16.65
CA LEU A 83 -10.06 -10.78 17.92
C LEU A 83 -11.27 -11.60 18.38
N ASN A 84 -12.15 -11.98 17.44
CA ASN A 84 -13.34 -12.75 17.71
C ASN A 84 -13.03 -14.24 17.97
N ASP A 85 -12.24 -14.88 17.09
CA ASP A 85 -11.99 -16.33 17.16
C ASP A 85 -11.16 -16.73 18.38
N PHE A 86 -10.26 -15.86 18.84
CA PHE A 86 -9.34 -16.15 19.95
C PHE A 86 -9.64 -15.33 21.22
N ASN A 87 -10.78 -14.63 21.26
CA ASN A 87 -11.21 -13.80 22.39
C ASN A 87 -10.10 -12.85 22.88
N LEU A 88 -9.47 -12.15 21.93
CA LEU A 88 -8.33 -11.26 22.22
C LEU A 88 -8.85 -9.85 22.50
N LYS A 89 -8.44 -9.27 23.63
CA LYS A 89 -8.82 -7.89 23.97
C LYS A 89 -8.21 -6.85 23.04
N GLU A 90 -6.91 -6.96 22.80
CA GLU A 90 -6.15 -6.08 21.92
C GLU A 90 -5.06 -6.90 21.21
N PHE A 91 -5.05 -6.83 19.88
CA PHE A 91 -4.08 -7.53 19.07
C PHE A 91 -3.77 -6.72 17.82
N GLU A 92 -2.54 -6.80 17.31
CA GLU A 92 -2.14 -6.28 16.00
C GLU A 92 -1.17 -7.25 15.35
N LEU A 93 -1.29 -7.40 14.03
CA LEU A 93 -0.27 -8.03 13.19
C LEU A 93 0.82 -7.00 12.86
N SER A 94 2.05 -7.48 12.65
CA SER A 94 3.18 -6.62 12.31
C SER A 94 3.06 -6.09 10.88
N GLN A 95 2.76 -4.80 10.77
CA GLN A 95 2.81 -4.09 9.49
C GLN A 95 4.25 -3.83 9.04
N ASN A 96 5.23 -3.90 9.95
CA ASN A 96 6.65 -3.80 9.61
C ASN A 96 7.17 -5.08 8.93
N HIS A 97 6.68 -6.25 9.34
CA HIS A 97 7.01 -7.53 8.71
C HIS A 97 6.62 -7.56 7.22
N THR A 98 5.36 -7.21 6.90
CA THR A 98 4.92 -7.10 5.51
C THR A 98 5.68 -6.03 4.74
N PHE A 99 6.03 -4.92 5.41
CA PHE A 99 6.77 -3.82 4.80
C PHE A 99 8.20 -4.17 4.43
N PHE A 100 8.87 -4.98 5.27
CA PHE A 100 10.19 -5.50 4.97
C PHE A 100 10.17 -6.34 3.69
N TRP A 101 9.32 -7.37 3.66
CA TRP A 101 9.27 -8.31 2.55
C TRP A 101 8.79 -7.68 1.26
N ASP A 102 7.79 -6.78 1.33
CA ASP A 102 7.33 -6.03 0.16
C ASP A 102 8.44 -5.18 -0.46
N LYS A 103 9.25 -4.47 0.34
CA LYS A 103 10.37 -3.68 -0.19
C LYS A 103 11.46 -4.54 -0.79
N TYR A 104 11.77 -5.67 -0.16
CA TYR A 104 12.77 -6.59 -0.65
C TYR A 104 12.35 -7.20 -2.00
N GLU A 105 11.11 -7.66 -2.08
CA GLU A 105 10.54 -8.22 -3.31
C GLU A 105 10.40 -7.17 -4.42
N LYS A 106 9.92 -5.97 -4.11
CA LYS A 106 9.87 -4.86 -5.08
C LYS A 106 11.24 -4.49 -5.63
N ALA A 107 12.30 -4.60 -4.85
CA ALA A 107 13.66 -4.38 -5.36
C ALA A 107 14.02 -5.42 -6.43
N ASN A 108 13.74 -6.69 -6.17
CA ASN A 108 13.93 -7.77 -7.15
C ASN A 108 13.04 -7.58 -8.39
N TYR A 109 11.76 -7.27 -8.19
CA TYR A 109 10.80 -7.01 -9.28
C TYR A 109 11.24 -5.83 -10.17
N PHE A 110 11.80 -4.77 -9.55
CA PHE A 110 12.38 -3.66 -10.28
C PHE A 110 13.60 -4.10 -11.11
N TYR A 111 14.51 -4.93 -10.57
CA TYR A 111 15.64 -5.45 -11.34
C TYR A 111 15.20 -6.29 -12.54
N GLU A 112 14.21 -7.17 -12.37
CA GLU A 112 13.64 -7.94 -13.47
C GLU A 112 13.02 -7.03 -14.55
N ASN A 113 12.29 -5.98 -14.17
CA ASN A 113 11.75 -5.01 -15.12
C ASN A 113 12.86 -4.24 -15.86
N ILE A 114 13.97 -3.91 -15.19
CA ILE A 114 15.13 -3.27 -15.82
C ILE A 114 15.80 -4.22 -16.81
N LEU A 115 15.94 -5.50 -16.48
CA LEU A 115 16.49 -6.51 -17.38
C LEU A 115 15.58 -6.73 -18.59
N ALA A 116 14.27 -6.86 -18.37
CA ALA A 116 13.28 -7.01 -19.45
C ALA A 116 13.25 -5.81 -20.41
N THR A 117 13.56 -4.61 -19.92
CA THR A 117 13.60 -3.36 -20.71
C THR A 117 15.02 -2.89 -21.02
N ALA A 118 16.04 -3.73 -20.82
CA ALA A 118 17.44 -3.34 -20.97
C ALA A 118 17.78 -2.88 -22.40
N ASN A 119 17.10 -3.45 -23.40
CA ASN A 119 17.27 -3.12 -24.82
C ASN A 119 16.46 -1.88 -25.26
N GLU A 120 15.57 -1.35 -24.42
CA GLU A 120 14.85 -0.10 -24.72
C GLU A 120 15.73 1.13 -24.43
N PRO A 121 15.54 2.26 -25.13
CA PRO A 121 16.21 3.51 -24.79
C PRO A 121 15.95 3.93 -23.33
N LEU A 122 16.95 4.51 -22.67
CA LEU A 122 16.81 5.04 -21.30
C LEU A 122 15.69 6.09 -21.19
N THR A 123 15.45 6.83 -22.28
CA THR A 123 14.42 7.88 -22.41
C THR A 123 13.07 7.33 -22.88
N SER A 124 12.94 6.03 -23.12
CA SER A 124 11.64 5.42 -23.41
C SER A 124 10.68 5.64 -22.25
N ARG A 125 9.38 5.71 -22.56
CA ARG A 125 8.35 5.99 -21.54
C ARG A 125 8.33 4.93 -20.42
N LYS A 126 8.55 3.65 -20.76
CA LYS A 126 8.56 2.55 -19.79
C LYS A 126 9.76 2.63 -18.86
N VAL A 127 10.97 2.78 -19.42
CA VAL A 127 12.20 2.90 -18.60
C VAL A 127 12.16 4.18 -17.75
N ALA A 128 11.70 5.31 -18.31
CA ALA A 128 11.54 6.55 -17.55
C ALA A 128 10.56 6.39 -16.38
N PHE A 129 9.44 5.68 -16.58
CA PHE A 129 8.48 5.37 -15.53
C PHE A 129 9.10 4.51 -14.41
N LEU A 130 9.79 3.42 -14.75
CA LEU A 130 10.48 2.56 -13.80
C LEU A 130 11.50 3.35 -12.96
N LEU A 131 12.29 4.22 -13.60
CA LEU A 131 13.33 5.01 -12.91
C LEU A 131 12.78 6.19 -12.11
N GLN A 132 11.60 6.72 -12.47
CA GLN A 132 10.93 7.78 -11.72
C GLN A 132 10.57 7.27 -10.31
N THR A 133 10.04 6.05 -10.20
CA THR A 133 9.67 5.44 -8.92
C THR A 133 10.05 3.96 -8.92
N PRO A 134 11.33 3.62 -8.65
CA PRO A 134 11.78 2.23 -8.62
C PRO A 134 10.98 1.37 -7.66
N GLN A 135 10.72 1.90 -6.46
CA GLN A 135 9.73 1.39 -5.53
C GLN A 135 9.09 2.54 -4.74
N GLN A 136 7.95 2.21 -4.11
CA GLN A 136 7.24 3.07 -3.16
C GLN A 136 6.54 2.19 -2.11
N ASP A 137 6.07 2.82 -1.03
CA ASP A 137 5.36 2.13 0.05
C ASP A 137 4.02 1.54 -0.39
N GLY A 138 3.32 2.19 -1.31
CA GLY A 138 1.99 1.79 -1.76
C GLY A 138 1.98 0.46 -2.53
N GLY A 139 0.83 -0.20 -2.54
CA GLY A 139 0.62 -1.46 -3.23
C GLY A 139 -0.88 -1.76 -3.39
N GLN A 140 -1.19 -2.97 -3.82
CA GLN A 140 -2.53 -3.43 -4.16
C GLN A 140 -2.86 -4.73 -3.41
N TRP A 141 -4.12 -5.16 -3.46
CA TRP A 141 -4.57 -6.37 -2.79
C TRP A 141 -3.75 -7.62 -3.19
N ASP A 142 -3.63 -7.92 -4.48
CA ASP A 142 -2.91 -9.13 -4.92
C ASP A 142 -1.41 -9.11 -4.56
N MET A 143 -0.84 -7.92 -4.43
CA MET A 143 0.54 -7.73 -3.98
C MET A 143 0.70 -8.11 -2.50
N ILE A 144 -0.27 -7.81 -1.63
CA ILE A 144 -0.17 -8.18 -0.22
C ILE A 144 -0.46 -9.67 -0.04
N VAL A 145 -1.38 -10.22 -0.83
CA VAL A 145 -1.65 -11.67 -0.88
C VAL A 145 -0.37 -12.45 -1.18
N SER A 146 0.39 -12.01 -2.19
CA SER A 146 1.67 -12.64 -2.54
C SER A 146 2.68 -12.62 -1.39
N ILE A 147 2.69 -11.56 -0.58
CA ILE A 147 3.56 -11.46 0.60
C ILE A 147 3.09 -12.41 1.70
N PHE A 148 1.79 -12.49 1.98
CA PHE A 148 1.24 -13.40 2.97
C PHE A 148 1.47 -14.86 2.60
N GLN A 149 1.23 -15.24 1.34
CA GLN A 149 1.43 -16.61 0.88
C GLN A 149 2.91 -17.04 0.96
N LYS A 150 3.84 -16.12 0.69
CA LYS A 150 5.29 -16.43 0.69
C LYS A 150 5.92 -16.35 2.08
N TYR A 151 5.53 -15.36 2.88
CA TYR A 151 6.23 -14.99 4.12
C TYR A 151 5.36 -15.07 5.37
N GLY A 152 4.06 -15.37 5.25
CA GLY A 152 3.13 -15.40 6.37
C GLY A 152 2.98 -14.04 7.07
N VAL A 153 2.55 -14.08 8.33
CA VAL A 153 2.38 -12.90 9.18
C VAL A 153 2.87 -13.19 10.59
N VAL A 154 3.16 -12.14 11.36
CA VAL A 154 3.58 -12.26 12.75
C VAL A 154 2.85 -11.25 13.63
N PRO A 155 2.69 -11.49 14.93
CA PRO A 155 2.24 -10.47 15.87
C PRO A 155 3.13 -9.22 15.85
N LYS A 156 2.54 -8.04 16.06
CA LYS A 156 3.27 -6.77 16.12
C LYS A 156 4.38 -6.76 17.19
N THR A 157 4.20 -7.52 18.27
CA THR A 157 5.21 -7.65 19.34
C THR A 157 6.45 -8.42 18.90
N VAL A 158 6.33 -9.32 17.92
CA VAL A 158 7.44 -10.14 17.42
C VAL A 158 8.32 -9.33 16.46
N MET A 159 7.71 -8.47 15.64
CA MET A 159 8.43 -7.51 14.80
C MET A 159 7.83 -6.11 14.96
N PRO A 160 8.29 -5.31 15.93
CA PRO A 160 7.74 -3.98 16.20
C PRO A 160 8.10 -2.97 15.11
N GLU A 161 7.47 -1.81 15.17
CA GLU A 161 7.79 -0.67 14.31
C GLU A 161 9.19 -0.14 14.59
N SER A 162 9.96 0.13 13.54
CA SER A 162 11.16 0.98 13.58
C SER A 162 10.85 2.44 13.26
N SER A 163 11.81 3.34 13.50
CA SER A 163 11.72 4.74 13.08
C SER A 163 11.40 4.86 11.58
N ASN A 164 12.08 4.07 10.75
CA ASN A 164 11.90 4.09 9.29
C ASN A 164 10.60 3.43 8.83
N SER A 165 10.05 2.47 9.58
CA SER A 165 8.72 1.92 9.27
C SER A 165 7.62 2.98 9.50
N SER A 166 7.77 3.79 10.55
CA SER A 166 6.84 4.85 10.94
C SER A 166 7.07 6.20 10.24
N ASN A 167 8.23 6.40 9.61
CA ASN A 167 8.58 7.56 8.78
C ASN A 167 9.55 7.12 7.66
N SER A 168 8.99 6.71 6.53
CA SER A 168 9.69 5.95 5.48
C SER A 168 10.41 6.81 4.44
N ARG A 169 10.41 8.14 4.59
CA ARG A 169 10.95 9.06 3.58
C ARG A 169 12.42 8.77 3.26
N ASP A 170 13.27 8.68 4.28
CA ASP A 170 14.71 8.48 4.07
C ASP A 170 15.01 7.08 3.57
N LEU A 171 14.36 6.07 4.14
CA LEU A 171 14.41 4.69 3.66
C LEU A 171 14.15 4.61 2.15
N ASN A 172 13.06 5.23 1.67
CA ASN A 172 12.71 5.24 0.26
C ASN A 172 13.68 6.05 -0.60
N ASN A 173 14.16 7.19 -0.10
CA ASN A 173 15.13 8.02 -0.82
C ASN A 173 16.42 7.26 -1.11
N TYR A 174 16.99 6.60 -0.09
CA TYR A 174 18.25 5.86 -0.24
C TYR A 174 18.06 4.54 -0.98
N LEU A 175 16.96 3.82 -0.74
CA LEU A 175 16.65 2.60 -1.49
C LEU A 175 16.51 2.91 -2.99
N ASN A 176 15.72 3.91 -3.36
CA ASN A 176 15.56 4.31 -4.76
C ASN A 176 16.87 4.80 -5.39
N LYS A 177 17.78 5.41 -4.62
CA LYS A 177 19.12 5.76 -5.10
C LYS A 177 19.96 4.52 -5.39
N LYS A 178 19.93 3.51 -4.52
CA LYS A 178 20.62 2.22 -4.72
C LYS A 178 20.05 1.48 -5.94
N LEU A 179 18.73 1.35 -6.04
CA LEU A 179 18.06 0.71 -7.17
C LEU A 179 18.43 1.35 -8.50
N ARG A 180 18.48 2.69 -8.59
CA ARG A 180 18.89 3.39 -9.82
C ARG A 180 20.37 3.15 -10.17
N LYS A 181 21.26 3.10 -9.16
CA LYS A 181 22.67 2.73 -9.38
C LYS A 181 22.79 1.33 -9.95
N ASP A 182 22.05 0.38 -9.36
CA ASP A 182 22.06 -1.02 -9.78
C ASP A 182 21.44 -1.19 -11.17
N ALA A 183 20.41 -0.41 -11.52
CA ALA A 183 19.82 -0.40 -12.86
C ALA A 183 20.83 -0.01 -13.96
N VAL A 184 21.74 0.94 -13.67
CA VAL A 184 22.84 1.27 -14.60
C VAL A 184 23.74 0.07 -14.81
N ALA A 185 24.14 -0.61 -13.73
CA ALA A 185 25.00 -1.78 -13.81
C ALA A 185 24.32 -2.93 -14.57
N LEU A 186 23.06 -3.26 -14.26
CA LEU A 186 22.32 -4.33 -14.94
C LEU A 186 22.19 -4.08 -16.45
N ARG A 187 21.85 -2.85 -16.84
CA ARG A 187 21.76 -2.49 -18.26
C ARG A 187 23.12 -2.55 -18.96
N GLN A 188 24.20 -2.17 -18.28
CA GLN A 188 25.56 -2.28 -18.81
C GLN A 188 25.95 -3.75 -19.02
N LEU A 189 25.64 -4.64 -18.09
CA LEU A 189 25.90 -6.09 -18.25
C LEU A 189 25.19 -6.66 -19.48
N VAL A 190 23.93 -6.27 -19.71
CA VAL A 190 23.18 -6.67 -20.91
C VAL A 190 23.81 -6.09 -22.18
N ALA A 191 24.19 -4.82 -22.17
CA ALA A 191 24.84 -4.16 -23.31
C ALA A 191 26.21 -4.76 -23.66
N GLU A 192 26.95 -5.26 -22.67
CA GLU A 192 28.21 -5.98 -22.84
C GLU A 192 28.03 -7.45 -23.28
N GLY A 193 26.80 -7.93 -23.41
CA GLY A 193 26.51 -9.31 -23.80
C GLY A 193 26.93 -10.34 -22.75
N LYS A 194 26.90 -9.98 -21.47
CA LYS A 194 27.20 -10.90 -20.36
C LYS A 194 26.21 -12.06 -20.33
N THR A 195 26.65 -13.19 -19.78
CA THR A 195 25.82 -14.39 -19.70
C THR A 195 24.69 -14.19 -18.68
N ALA A 196 23.63 -15.01 -18.78
CA ALA A 196 22.56 -15.01 -17.79
C ALA A 196 23.08 -15.34 -16.38
N GLU A 197 24.10 -16.18 -16.26
CA GLU A 197 24.75 -16.55 -14.99
C GLU A 197 25.51 -15.36 -14.37
N ASP A 198 26.26 -14.60 -15.18
CA ASP A 198 26.93 -13.38 -14.73
C ASP A 198 25.92 -12.33 -14.22
N ILE A 199 24.82 -12.15 -14.95
CA ILE A 199 23.75 -11.21 -14.59
C ILE A 199 23.05 -11.65 -13.30
N GLN A 200 22.74 -12.95 -13.17
CA GLN A 200 22.13 -13.50 -11.97
C GLN A 200 23.05 -13.33 -10.76
N THR A 201 24.34 -13.63 -10.89
CA THR A 201 25.34 -13.43 -9.83
C THR A 201 25.41 -11.96 -9.40
N ALA A 202 25.41 -11.03 -10.35
CA ALA A 202 25.40 -9.60 -10.04
C ALA A 202 24.11 -9.17 -9.32
N LYS A 203 22.95 -9.67 -9.77
CA LYS A 203 21.65 -9.39 -9.14
C LYS A 203 21.58 -9.93 -7.72
N GLU A 204 22.10 -11.13 -7.46
CA GLU A 204 22.16 -11.72 -6.11
C GLU A 204 23.00 -10.87 -5.15
N ALA A 205 24.18 -10.41 -5.58
CA ALA A 205 24.98 -9.48 -4.79
C ALA A 205 24.26 -8.14 -4.55
N MET A 206 23.53 -7.63 -5.55
CA MET A 206 22.70 -6.43 -5.37
C MET A 206 21.58 -6.67 -4.37
N LEU A 207 20.92 -7.82 -4.39
CA LEU A 207 19.85 -8.17 -3.44
C LEU A 207 20.40 -8.37 -2.03
N GLU A 208 21.60 -8.92 -1.86
CA GLU A 208 22.27 -9.00 -0.57
C GLU A 208 22.47 -7.60 0.05
N ASP A 209 22.90 -6.62 -0.75
CA ASP A 209 23.00 -5.22 -0.32
C ASP A 209 21.62 -4.67 0.10
N ILE A 210 20.56 -4.96 -0.66
CA ILE A 210 19.19 -4.52 -0.34
C ILE A 210 18.74 -5.15 0.98
N TYR A 211 18.93 -6.45 1.16
CA TYR A 211 18.55 -7.14 2.39
C TYR A 211 19.23 -6.53 3.61
N ARG A 212 20.56 -6.31 3.52
CA ARG A 212 21.36 -5.69 4.57
C ARG A 212 20.88 -4.28 4.91
N PHE A 213 20.60 -3.48 3.89
CA PHE A 213 20.05 -2.13 4.04
C PHE A 213 18.67 -2.14 4.72
N LEU A 214 17.76 -3.03 4.32
CA LEU A 214 16.43 -3.18 4.91
C LEU A 214 16.51 -3.69 6.35
N ALA A 215 17.32 -4.71 6.64
CA ALA A 215 17.50 -5.26 7.97
C ALA A 215 18.07 -4.22 8.94
N THR A 216 19.01 -3.39 8.47
CA THR A 216 19.55 -2.27 9.25
C THR A 216 18.48 -1.21 9.56
N SER A 217 17.53 -1.01 8.65
CA SER A 217 16.53 0.07 8.74
C SER A 217 15.24 -0.33 9.45
N LEU A 218 14.85 -1.60 9.35
CA LEU A 218 13.55 -2.14 9.75
C LEU A 218 13.65 -3.25 10.81
N GLY A 219 14.85 -3.75 11.09
CA GLY A 219 15.08 -4.96 11.89
C GLY A 219 15.08 -6.22 11.03
N THR A 220 15.66 -7.30 11.56
CA THR A 220 15.68 -8.62 10.90
C THR A 220 14.31 -9.29 11.05
N PRO A 221 13.70 -9.79 9.97
CA PRO A 221 12.47 -10.56 10.07
C PRO A 221 12.66 -11.82 10.94
N PRO A 222 11.71 -12.14 11.83
CA PRO A 222 11.76 -13.35 12.64
C PRO A 222 11.54 -14.61 11.80
N GLU A 223 12.35 -15.65 12.02
CA GLU A 223 12.15 -16.97 11.41
C GLU A 223 11.29 -17.88 12.30
N THR A 224 11.49 -17.79 13.62
CA THR A 224 10.72 -18.50 14.63
C THR A 224 10.42 -17.60 15.83
N PHE A 225 9.29 -17.84 16.49
CA PHE A 225 8.88 -17.10 17.69
C PHE A 225 7.88 -17.89 18.55
N ASP A 226 7.75 -17.49 19.81
CA ASP A 226 6.68 -17.91 20.69
C ASP A 226 5.58 -16.83 20.70
N PHE A 227 4.32 -17.23 20.70
CA PHE A 227 3.17 -16.34 20.82
C PHE A 227 2.50 -16.54 22.19
N GLU A 228 2.65 -15.53 23.03
CA GLU A 228 2.05 -15.49 24.37
C GLU A 228 0.98 -14.40 24.43
N TYR A 229 -0.19 -14.72 24.97
CA TYR A 229 -1.26 -13.75 25.17
C TYR A 229 -2.17 -14.12 26.34
N ARG A 230 -2.97 -13.15 26.78
CA ARG A 230 -4.11 -13.39 27.67
C ARG A 230 -5.40 -13.04 26.93
N ASP A 231 -6.38 -13.93 27.02
CA ASP A 231 -7.72 -13.70 26.47
C ASP A 231 -8.52 -12.73 27.36
N GLU A 232 -9.74 -12.38 26.95
CA GLU A 232 -10.63 -11.51 27.73
C GLU A 232 -11.03 -12.13 29.08
N ASP A 233 -11.03 -13.47 29.18
CA ASP A 233 -11.28 -14.24 30.41
C ASP A 233 -10.06 -14.28 31.35
N LYS A 234 -8.94 -13.64 30.95
CA LYS A 234 -7.65 -13.56 31.67
C LYS A 234 -6.88 -14.88 31.72
N ASN A 235 -7.24 -15.89 30.94
CA ASN A 235 -6.46 -17.11 30.82
C ASN A 235 -5.17 -16.83 30.05
N TYR A 236 -4.08 -17.49 30.45
CA TYR A 236 -2.80 -17.37 29.77
C TYR A 236 -2.66 -18.47 28.72
N HIS A 237 -2.23 -18.07 27.53
CA HIS A 237 -1.96 -18.95 26.39
C HIS A 237 -0.52 -18.76 25.94
N ILE A 238 0.11 -19.87 25.54
CA ILE A 238 1.42 -19.87 24.91
C ILE A 238 1.44 -20.90 23.78
N ASP A 239 1.91 -20.47 22.63
CA ASP A 239 2.19 -21.33 21.49
C ASP A 239 3.64 -21.14 21.05
N ARG A 240 4.40 -22.23 21.00
CA ARG A 240 5.87 -22.17 20.91
C ARG A 240 6.38 -22.63 19.55
N ASN A 241 7.54 -22.10 19.16
CA ASN A 241 8.25 -22.47 17.94
C ASN A 241 7.41 -22.28 16.66
N LEU A 242 6.62 -21.21 16.62
CA LEU A 242 5.87 -20.83 15.44
C LEU A 242 6.79 -20.21 14.40
N THR A 243 6.48 -20.43 13.13
CA THR A 243 7.02 -19.64 12.02
C THR A 243 5.97 -18.64 11.57
N PRO A 244 6.35 -17.60 10.80
CA PRO A 244 5.36 -16.70 10.19
C PRO A 244 4.28 -17.44 9.37
N GLN A 245 4.65 -18.52 8.66
CA GLN A 245 3.68 -19.31 7.90
C GLN A 245 2.75 -20.14 8.81
N SER A 246 3.30 -20.87 9.79
CA SER A 246 2.45 -21.67 10.67
C SER A 246 1.54 -20.81 11.55
N PHE A 247 1.99 -19.60 11.91
CA PHE A 247 1.13 -18.61 12.56
C PHE A 247 0.01 -18.15 11.65
N TYR A 248 0.28 -17.85 10.38
CA TYR A 248 -0.75 -17.50 9.40
C TYR A 248 -1.79 -18.62 9.26
N GLU A 249 -1.34 -19.85 9.03
CA GLU A 249 -2.22 -21.01 8.85
C GLU A 249 -3.12 -21.26 10.07
N LYS A 250 -2.55 -21.16 11.29
CA LYS A 250 -3.28 -21.46 12.53
C LYS A 250 -4.21 -20.33 12.98
N TYR A 251 -3.76 -19.08 12.90
CA TYR A 251 -4.44 -17.96 13.51
C TYR A 251 -5.21 -17.08 12.52
N VAL A 252 -4.79 -17.02 11.25
CA VAL A 252 -5.53 -16.31 10.21
C VAL A 252 -6.39 -17.30 9.43
N GLY A 253 -5.78 -18.34 8.84
CA GLY A 253 -6.47 -19.46 8.22
C GLY A 253 -7.42 -19.09 7.08
N VAL A 254 -7.17 -17.96 6.42
CA VAL A 254 -8.01 -17.44 5.32
C VAL A 254 -7.43 -17.91 3.99
N ASP A 255 -8.26 -18.47 3.11
CA ASP A 255 -7.83 -18.74 1.73
C ASP A 255 -7.87 -17.43 0.92
N LEU A 256 -6.70 -16.92 0.58
CA LEU A 256 -6.57 -15.65 -0.16
C LEU A 256 -6.91 -15.78 -1.64
N ASP A 257 -7.12 -17.00 -2.15
CA ASP A 257 -7.61 -17.22 -3.50
C ASP A 257 -9.13 -17.07 -3.63
N ASP A 258 -9.86 -17.08 -2.52
CA ASP A 258 -11.30 -16.78 -2.47
C ASP A 258 -11.61 -15.28 -2.63
N TYR A 259 -10.60 -14.41 -2.52
CA TYR A 259 -10.77 -12.96 -2.63
C TYR A 259 -10.55 -12.44 -4.04
N VAL A 260 -11.43 -11.54 -4.47
CA VAL A 260 -11.37 -10.88 -5.78
C VAL A 260 -11.32 -9.37 -5.59
N SER A 261 -10.33 -8.70 -6.21
CA SER A 261 -10.29 -7.25 -6.22
C SER A 261 -11.32 -6.67 -7.20
N ILE A 262 -12.23 -5.84 -6.69
CA ILE A 262 -13.29 -5.21 -7.47
C ILE A 262 -12.99 -3.72 -7.59
N ILE A 263 -13.14 -3.17 -8.79
CA ILE A 263 -13.00 -1.74 -9.06
C ILE A 263 -14.26 -1.18 -9.70
N ASN A 264 -14.44 0.14 -9.58
CA ASN A 264 -15.35 0.90 -10.42
C ASN A 264 -14.55 1.99 -11.15
N ALA A 265 -14.22 1.74 -12.41
CA ALA A 265 -13.52 2.66 -13.28
C ALA A 265 -14.41 3.01 -14.48
N PRO A 266 -15.24 4.07 -14.39
CA PRO A 266 -16.21 4.45 -15.42
C PRO A 266 -15.55 5.19 -16.60
N THR A 267 -14.47 4.63 -17.16
CA THR A 267 -13.77 5.18 -18.33
C THR A 267 -14.07 4.35 -19.56
N ALA A 268 -14.12 4.99 -20.73
CA ALA A 268 -14.54 4.32 -21.98
C ALA A 268 -13.64 3.13 -22.37
N ASP A 269 -12.37 3.12 -21.96
CA ASP A 269 -11.41 2.04 -22.19
C ASP A 269 -11.57 0.84 -21.23
N LYS A 270 -12.45 0.95 -20.22
CA LYS A 270 -12.69 -0.09 -19.21
C LYS A 270 -14.16 -0.48 -19.14
N PRO A 271 -14.72 -1.19 -20.15
CA PRO A 271 -16.06 -1.76 -20.04
C PRO A 271 -16.21 -2.61 -18.76
N TYR A 272 -17.41 -2.59 -18.17
CA TYR A 272 -17.72 -3.40 -17.00
C TYR A 272 -17.78 -4.90 -17.32
N ASN A 273 -17.70 -5.73 -16.29
CA ASN A 273 -17.68 -7.20 -16.32
C ASN A 273 -16.48 -7.77 -17.10
N GLN A 274 -15.35 -7.08 -17.02
CA GLN A 274 -14.08 -7.48 -17.59
C GLN A 274 -12.98 -7.42 -16.52
N SER A 275 -11.97 -8.28 -16.67
CA SER A 275 -10.79 -8.26 -15.81
C SER A 275 -9.65 -7.45 -16.43
N TYR A 276 -8.92 -6.73 -15.58
CA TYR A 276 -7.79 -5.89 -15.97
C TYR A 276 -6.58 -6.19 -15.10
N THR A 277 -5.40 -6.15 -15.72
CA THR A 277 -4.10 -6.10 -15.05
C THR A 277 -3.40 -4.80 -15.46
N VAL A 278 -2.30 -4.45 -14.80
CA VAL A 278 -1.46 -3.30 -15.14
C VAL A 278 -0.05 -3.77 -15.39
N GLU A 279 0.45 -3.53 -16.60
CA GLU A 279 1.79 -3.91 -17.01
C GLU A 279 2.86 -3.36 -16.03
N MET A 280 3.83 -4.21 -15.65
CA MET A 280 4.91 -3.92 -14.69
C MET A 280 4.46 -3.56 -13.25
N LEU A 281 3.17 -3.67 -12.92
CA LEU A 281 2.69 -3.48 -11.55
C LEU A 281 2.77 -4.80 -10.78
N GLY A 282 3.64 -4.87 -9.79
CA GLY A 282 3.79 -6.03 -8.91
C GLY A 282 4.86 -5.83 -7.86
N ASN A 283 5.06 -6.85 -7.01
CA ASN A 283 6.12 -6.91 -6.02
C ASN A 283 6.83 -8.27 -6.01
N VAL A 284 6.11 -9.39 -5.96
CA VAL A 284 6.71 -10.72 -5.90
C VAL A 284 6.83 -11.29 -7.32
N VAL A 285 8.07 -11.54 -7.78
CA VAL A 285 8.30 -12.20 -9.07
C VAL A 285 7.77 -13.64 -8.99
N GLY A 286 6.87 -14.00 -9.90
CA GLY A 286 6.18 -15.30 -9.88
C GLY A 286 5.03 -15.40 -8.86
N GLY A 287 4.71 -14.31 -8.15
CA GLY A 287 3.54 -14.22 -7.28
C GLY A 287 2.24 -13.98 -8.04
N LYS A 288 1.17 -13.66 -7.29
CA LYS A 288 -0.15 -13.37 -7.84
C LYS A 288 -0.12 -12.07 -8.65
N GLU A 289 -0.55 -12.13 -9.89
CA GLU A 289 -0.70 -10.94 -10.74
C GLU A 289 -1.83 -10.06 -10.21
N VAL A 290 -1.64 -8.74 -10.28
CA VAL A 290 -2.69 -7.79 -9.92
C VAL A 290 -3.86 -7.90 -10.90
N LYS A 291 -5.05 -8.22 -10.37
CA LYS A 291 -6.23 -8.44 -11.19
C LYS A 291 -7.45 -7.73 -10.62
N TYR A 292 -8.04 -6.87 -11.44
CA TYR A 292 -9.24 -6.12 -11.08
C TYR A 292 -10.43 -6.56 -11.91
N LEU A 293 -11.56 -6.86 -11.26
CA LEU A 293 -12.86 -6.98 -11.93
C LEU A 293 -13.55 -5.62 -11.91
N ASN A 294 -13.78 -5.02 -13.09
CA ASN A 294 -14.49 -3.74 -13.17
C ASN A 294 -16.00 -3.97 -13.18
N VAL A 295 -16.73 -3.35 -12.25
CA VAL A 295 -18.20 -3.44 -12.15
C VAL A 295 -18.84 -2.07 -12.01
N ASP A 296 -20.14 -1.96 -12.27
CA ASP A 296 -20.90 -0.75 -12.03
C ASP A 296 -21.04 -0.43 -10.53
N MET A 297 -21.26 0.84 -10.20
CA MET A 297 -21.33 1.30 -8.80
C MET A 297 -22.45 0.64 -7.98
N PRO A 298 -23.67 0.41 -8.51
CA PRO A 298 -24.68 -0.41 -7.82
C PRO A 298 -24.17 -1.80 -7.42
N THR A 299 -23.56 -2.54 -8.36
CA THR A 299 -22.97 -3.86 -8.07
C THR A 299 -21.84 -3.76 -7.05
N PHE A 300 -20.93 -2.80 -7.20
CA PHE A 300 -19.83 -2.54 -6.26
C PHE A 300 -20.35 -2.39 -4.81
N LYS A 301 -21.35 -1.53 -4.61
CA LYS A 301 -21.94 -1.28 -3.29
C LYS A 301 -22.67 -2.49 -2.74
N LYS A 302 -23.41 -3.22 -3.59
CA LYS A 302 -24.15 -4.42 -3.19
C LYS A 302 -23.21 -5.48 -2.61
N LEU A 303 -22.06 -5.70 -3.24
CA LEU A 303 -21.08 -6.68 -2.78
C LEU A 303 -20.47 -6.29 -1.44
N ALA A 304 -20.09 -5.02 -1.26
CA ALA A 304 -19.57 -4.53 0.01
C ALA A 304 -20.61 -4.68 1.15
N ILE A 305 -21.88 -4.31 0.90
CA ILE A 305 -22.96 -4.48 1.89
C ILE A 305 -23.15 -5.95 2.25
N ALA A 306 -23.18 -6.84 1.26
CA ALA A 306 -23.39 -8.27 1.48
C ALA A 306 -22.27 -8.90 2.35
N GLN A 307 -21.02 -8.45 2.20
CA GLN A 307 -19.91 -8.92 3.04
C GLN A 307 -20.00 -8.38 4.48
N LEU A 308 -20.36 -7.10 4.64
CA LEU A 308 -20.60 -6.51 5.97
C LEU A 308 -21.75 -7.20 6.72
N GLU A 309 -22.83 -7.55 6.02
CA GLU A 309 -23.97 -8.29 6.59
C GLU A 309 -23.60 -9.72 7.04
N GLN A 310 -22.52 -10.27 6.51
CA GLN A 310 -21.94 -11.56 6.94
C GLN A 310 -20.96 -11.40 8.12
N GLY A 311 -20.78 -10.18 8.64
CA GLY A 311 -19.88 -9.90 9.76
C GLY A 311 -18.42 -9.71 9.36
N GLU A 312 -18.13 -9.60 8.07
CA GLU A 312 -16.77 -9.43 7.54
C GLU A 312 -16.52 -7.99 7.10
N SER A 313 -15.38 -7.42 7.52
CA SER A 313 -14.91 -6.14 6.99
C SER A 313 -14.50 -6.27 5.52
N VAL A 314 -14.61 -5.17 4.76
CA VAL A 314 -14.31 -5.08 3.31
C VAL A 314 -13.02 -4.32 3.06
#